data_AF-A0A935RPU0-F1
#
_entry.id   AF-A0A935RPU0-F1
#
_cell.length_a   1.000
_cell.length_b   1.000
_cell.length_c   1.000
_cell.angle_alpha   90.00
_cell.angle_beta   90.00
_cell.angle_gamma   90.00
#
_symmetry.space_group_name_H-M   'P 1'
#
loop_
_entity.id
_entity.type
_entity.pdbx_description
1 polymer ?
#
loop_
_entity_poly.entity_id
_entity_poly.type
_entity_poly.pdbx_seq_one_letter_code
_entity_poly.pdbx_strand_id
1 'polypeptide(L)'
;MAFIFRFDTLLQRVKRDAEMPSPSSALSSLRPDLAESFMAFDLEMDQQGYIANKVLPVVDVASQAGNFGKIPLAQLLQQRETRRAPGAGYSRGNFTFDPATYACEEHGAEEPIDDRESQMYAEYFDSELISSARAYNAVLRNAEQRAANLIFNATTWTLRLLRLGSPTVGRPCKQRL
;
A
#
# COMPACT_ATOMS: atom_id res chain seq x y z
N MET A 1 -15.09 -48.19 -38.16
CA MET A 1 -15.41 -48.22 -36.72
C MET A 1 -14.93 -46.90 -36.13
N ALA A 2 -15.88 -46.09 -35.64
CA ALA A 2 -15.79 -44.92 -34.76
C ALA A 2 -14.99 -43.65 -35.19
N PHE A 3 -15.80 -42.65 -35.54
CA PHE A 3 -15.58 -41.20 -35.54
C PHE A 3 -15.77 -40.67 -34.10
N ILE A 4 -14.80 -39.97 -33.48
CA ILE A 4 -15.05 -39.16 -32.26
C ILE A 4 -14.22 -37.86 -32.32
N PHE A 5 -14.90 -36.81 -32.79
CA PHE A 5 -14.98 -35.43 -32.33
C PHE A 5 -13.80 -34.71 -31.61
N ARG A 6 -13.38 -33.63 -32.30
CA ARG A 6 -13.10 -32.27 -31.78
C ARG A 6 -13.75 -31.92 -30.45
N PHE A 7 -13.02 -31.13 -29.63
CA PHE A 7 -13.41 -29.97 -28.80
C PHE A 7 -12.67 -30.01 -27.46
N ASP A 8 -11.56 -29.26 -27.29
CA ASP A 8 -11.27 -28.55 -26.02
C ASP A 8 -9.91 -27.81 -25.98
N THR A 9 -9.73 -26.78 -26.81
CA THR A 9 -8.72 -25.74 -26.51
C THR A 9 -9.18 -24.34 -26.93
N LEU A 10 -10.49 -24.11 -26.97
CA LEU A 10 -11.11 -22.79 -27.22
C LEU A 10 -11.63 -22.11 -25.92
N LEU A 11 -11.07 -22.47 -24.76
CA LEU A 11 -11.52 -21.95 -23.45
C LEU A 11 -10.42 -21.23 -22.63
N GLN A 12 -9.35 -20.77 -23.29
CA GLN A 12 -8.39 -19.83 -22.69
C GLN A 12 -8.28 -18.50 -23.47
N ARG A 13 -9.17 -18.25 -24.44
CA ARG A 13 -9.16 -17.05 -25.29
C ARG A 13 -10.26 -16.03 -24.94
N VAL A 14 -10.85 -16.08 -23.73
CA VAL A 14 -11.97 -15.20 -23.30
C VAL A 14 -11.66 -14.48 -21.97
N LYS A 15 -10.38 -14.28 -21.65
CA LYS A 15 -9.96 -13.46 -20.50
C LYS A 15 -8.89 -12.41 -20.87
N ARG A 16 -8.96 -11.93 -22.11
CA ARG A 16 -8.17 -10.78 -22.61
C ARG A 16 -9.03 -9.58 -23.00
N ASP A 17 -10.29 -9.59 -22.59
CA ASP A 17 -11.13 -8.41 -22.63
C ASP A 17 -10.91 -7.71 -21.29
N ALA A 18 -9.76 -7.03 -21.17
CA ALA A 18 -9.57 -6.05 -20.12
C ALA A 18 -10.59 -4.96 -20.39
N GLU A 19 -11.68 -5.00 -19.62
CA GLU A 19 -12.84 -4.14 -19.74
C GLU A 19 -12.44 -2.67 -19.56
N MET A 20 -12.25 -1.95 -20.67
CA MET A 20 -12.44 -0.50 -20.71
C MET A 20 -13.93 -0.21 -20.45
N PRO A 21 -14.28 0.84 -19.69
CA PRO A 21 -15.67 1.13 -19.39
C PRO A 21 -16.45 1.40 -20.67
N SER A 22 -17.43 0.55 -20.96
CA SER A 22 -18.30 0.70 -22.14
C SER A 22 -19.36 1.80 -21.91
N PRO A 23 -19.68 2.61 -22.94
CA PRO A 23 -20.51 3.79 -22.78
C PRO A 23 -21.98 3.44 -22.50
N SER A 24 -22.53 4.00 -21.41
CA SER A 24 -23.98 4.12 -21.23
C SER A 24 -24.52 5.08 -22.29
N SER A 25 -25.66 4.75 -22.91
CA SER A 25 -26.29 5.46 -24.04
C SER A 25 -26.69 6.93 -23.77
N ALA A 26 -26.32 7.49 -22.62
CA ALA A 26 -26.48 8.90 -22.26
C ALA A 26 -25.34 9.82 -22.76
N LEU A 27 -24.27 9.27 -23.34
CA LEU A 27 -23.14 10.05 -23.88
C LEU A 27 -23.42 10.71 -25.25
N SER A 28 -24.61 10.55 -25.83
CA SER A 28 -24.94 11.03 -27.20
C SER A 28 -25.11 12.55 -27.35
N SER A 29 -25.10 13.34 -26.27
CA SER A 29 -25.23 14.81 -26.32
C SER A 29 -23.99 15.52 -25.75
N LEU A 30 -22.80 15.03 -26.09
CA LEU A 30 -21.54 15.53 -25.54
C LEU A 30 -21.07 16.85 -26.15
N ARG A 31 -20.40 17.61 -25.29
CA ARG A 31 -19.76 18.90 -25.52
C ARG A 31 -18.24 18.65 -25.53
N PRO A 32 -17.60 18.49 -26.72
CA PRO A 32 -16.18 18.12 -26.81
C PRO A 32 -15.23 19.17 -26.23
N ASP A 33 -15.72 20.38 -25.94
CA ASP A 33 -15.02 21.42 -25.20
C ASP A 33 -14.82 21.11 -23.70
N LEU A 34 -15.45 20.05 -23.18
CA LEU A 34 -15.33 19.60 -21.78
C LEU A 34 -14.55 18.27 -21.63
N ALA A 35 -14.01 17.74 -22.74
CA ALA A 35 -13.33 16.43 -22.80
C ALA A 35 -12.16 16.29 -21.80
N GLU A 36 -11.54 17.40 -21.38
CA GLU A 36 -10.44 17.39 -20.42
C GLU A 36 -10.85 17.32 -18.92
N SER A 37 -12.14 17.46 -18.55
CA SER A 37 -12.46 17.97 -17.19
C SER A 37 -13.18 17.05 -16.20
N PHE A 38 -13.42 15.75 -16.46
CA PHE A 38 -14.15 14.92 -15.49
C PHE A 38 -13.52 13.56 -15.20
N MET A 39 -12.30 13.55 -14.67
CA MET A 39 -11.91 12.46 -13.78
C MET A 39 -12.72 12.62 -12.48
N ALA A 40 -13.56 11.63 -12.15
CA ALA A 40 -14.37 11.66 -10.92
C ALA A 40 -13.52 11.63 -9.63
N PHE A 41 -12.24 11.28 -9.77
CA PHE A 41 -11.28 11.19 -8.69
C PHE A 41 -9.93 11.73 -9.17
N ASP A 42 -9.40 12.69 -8.43
CA ASP A 42 -8.10 13.27 -8.69
C ASP A 42 -7.00 12.35 -8.12
N LEU A 43 -6.32 11.62 -9.01
CA LEU A 43 -5.27 10.69 -8.66
C LEU A 43 -4.02 11.40 -8.11
N GLU A 44 -3.77 12.66 -8.47
CA GLU A 44 -2.63 13.42 -7.98
C GLU A 44 -2.85 13.89 -6.55
N MET A 45 -4.06 14.35 -6.23
CA MET A 45 -4.43 14.72 -4.85
C MET A 45 -4.40 13.51 -3.90
N ASP A 46 -4.82 12.33 -4.38
CA ASP A 46 -4.71 11.07 -3.62
C ASP A 46 -3.26 10.73 -3.28
N GLN A 47 -2.37 10.84 -4.28
CA GLN A 47 -0.93 10.60 -4.08
C GLN A 47 -0.29 11.57 -3.08
N GLN A 48 -0.71 12.83 -3.05
CA GLN A 48 -0.23 13.80 -2.05
C GLN A 48 -0.67 13.45 -0.62
N GLY A 49 -1.77 12.69 -0.48
CA GLY A 49 -2.26 12.19 0.80
C GLY A 49 -1.46 11.03 1.38
N TYR A 50 -0.57 10.39 0.61
CA TYR A 50 0.20 9.23 1.07
C TYR A 50 1.23 9.57 2.15
N ILE A 51 1.27 8.75 3.19
CA ILE A 51 2.06 8.99 4.40
C ILE A 51 3.09 7.86 4.62
N ALA A 52 3.00 6.74 3.91
CA ALA A 52 3.91 5.60 4.09
C ALA A 52 5.39 6.02 4.09
N ASN A 53 5.84 6.81 3.12
CA ASN A 53 7.25 7.23 3.01
C ASN A 53 7.69 8.20 4.12
N LYS A 54 6.75 8.89 4.78
CA LYS A 54 7.06 9.76 5.94
C LYS A 54 7.26 8.95 7.21
N VAL A 55 6.54 7.83 7.35
CA VAL A 55 6.60 6.95 8.54
C VAL A 55 7.65 5.87 8.39
N LEU A 56 7.81 5.33 7.18
CA LEU A 56 8.77 4.32 6.77
C LEU A 56 9.61 4.86 5.60
N PRO A 57 10.70 5.60 5.89
CA PRO A 57 11.58 6.11 4.85
C PRO A 57 12.20 4.97 4.04
N VAL A 58 12.30 5.17 2.72
CA VAL A 58 12.91 4.21 1.81
C VAL A 58 14.42 4.18 2.04
N VAL A 59 14.98 2.97 2.09
CA VAL A 59 16.42 2.72 2.18
C VAL A 59 16.82 1.80 1.04
N ASP A 60 17.76 2.24 0.23
CA ASP A 60 18.26 1.45 -0.88
C ASP A 60 19.18 0.34 -0.38
N VAL A 61 18.87 -0.90 -0.79
CA VAL A 61 19.65 -2.10 -0.47
C VAL A 61 20.02 -2.82 -1.75
N ALA A 62 21.27 -3.30 -1.84
CA ALA A 62 21.77 -3.98 -3.03
C ALA A 62 21.28 -5.43 -3.18
N SER A 63 20.93 -6.07 -2.06
CA SER A 63 20.46 -7.47 -2.03
C SER A 63 18.95 -7.53 -1.81
N GLN A 64 18.27 -8.41 -2.55
CA GLN A 64 16.83 -8.67 -2.43
C GLN A 64 16.44 -9.17 -1.04
N ALA A 65 17.27 -10.01 -0.43
CA ALA A 65 17.03 -10.54 0.91
C ALA A 65 18.33 -10.50 1.73
N GLY A 66 18.18 -10.38 3.04
CA GLY A 66 19.31 -10.32 3.95
C GLY A 66 18.92 -10.23 5.41
N ASN A 67 19.93 -10.23 6.26
CA ASN A 67 19.79 -10.14 7.70
C ASN A 67 20.39 -8.81 8.19
N PHE A 68 19.75 -8.21 9.17
CA PHE A 68 20.24 -7.00 9.84
C PHE A 68 20.16 -7.15 11.34
N GLY A 69 21.05 -6.49 12.07
CA GLY A 69 21.05 -6.48 13.53
C GLY A 69 20.16 -5.37 14.09
N LYS A 70 19.17 -5.72 14.90
CA LYS A 70 18.38 -4.77 15.67
C LYS A 70 18.95 -4.65 17.08
N ILE A 71 19.21 -3.43 17.54
CA ILE A 71 19.59 -3.21 18.95
C ILE A 71 18.28 -3.15 19.76
N PRO A 72 18.07 -4.06 20.72
CA PRO A 72 16.86 -4.01 21.54
C PRO A 72 16.89 -2.83 22.51
N LEU A 73 15.71 -2.33 22.87
CA LEU A 73 15.56 -1.13 23.70
C LEU A 73 16.28 -1.24 25.06
N ALA A 74 16.29 -2.44 25.65
CA ALA A 74 16.95 -2.70 26.92
C ALA A 74 18.48 -2.50 26.86
N GLN A 75 19.09 -2.79 25.72
CA GLN A 75 20.53 -2.59 25.51
C GLN A 75 20.85 -1.11 25.27
N LEU A 76 19.95 -0.36 24.61
CA LEU A 76 20.11 1.09 24.44
C LEU A 76 19.94 1.87 25.74
N LEU A 77 18.99 1.46 26.59
CA LEU A 77 18.67 2.13 27.86
C LEU A 77 19.40 1.52 29.06
N GLN A 78 20.47 0.77 28.83
CA GLN A 78 21.24 0.15 29.90
C GLN A 78 21.87 1.24 30.78
N GLN A 79 21.50 1.26 32.06
CA GLN A 79 22.16 2.13 33.03
C GLN A 79 23.57 1.62 33.30
N ARG A 80 24.53 2.52 33.20
CA ARG A 80 25.95 2.22 33.42
C ARG A 80 26.51 3.13 34.48
N GLU A 81 27.37 2.57 35.32
CA GLU A 81 28.11 3.34 36.32
C GLU A 81 29.05 4.33 35.63
N THR A 82 28.72 5.62 35.77
CA THR A 82 29.50 6.74 35.21
C THR A 82 30.55 7.24 36.19
N ARG A 83 30.47 6.82 37.46
CA ARG A 83 31.40 7.24 38.50
C ARG A 83 32.77 6.59 38.29
N ARG A 84 33.79 7.44 38.20
CA ARG A 84 35.19 7.04 38.04
C ARG A 84 35.97 7.29 39.33
N ALA A 85 36.84 6.35 39.70
CA ALA A 85 37.88 6.57 40.71
C ALA A 85 39.12 7.23 40.07
N PRO A 86 39.76 8.23 40.73
CA PRO A 86 40.99 8.84 40.23
C PRO A 86 42.06 7.77 39.96
N GLY A 87 42.64 7.76 38.76
CA GLY A 87 43.64 6.78 38.32
C GLY A 87 43.09 5.50 37.65
N ALA A 88 41.80 5.17 37.79
CA ALA A 88 41.19 4.01 37.12
C ALA A 88 40.77 4.31 35.66
N GLY A 89 40.65 3.30 34.80
CA GLY A 89 40.09 3.43 33.45
C GLY A 89 38.57 3.62 33.44
N TYR A 90 38.01 4.12 32.34
CA TYR A 90 36.56 4.23 32.16
C TYR A 90 35.91 2.86 31.95
N SER A 91 34.69 2.69 32.46
CA SER A 91 33.88 1.50 32.20
C SER A 91 33.58 1.37 30.70
N ARG A 92 33.82 0.20 30.10
CA ARG A 92 33.58 -0.07 28.66
C ARG A 92 32.19 -0.65 28.44
N GLY A 93 31.50 -0.15 27.41
CA GLY A 93 30.16 -0.60 27.05
C GLY A 93 30.22 -1.85 26.22
N ASN A 94 29.37 -2.81 26.55
CA ASN A 94 29.04 -3.94 25.71
C ASN A 94 27.55 -3.87 25.39
N PHE A 95 27.19 -4.25 24.17
CA PHE A 95 25.81 -4.44 23.79
C PHE A 95 25.72 -5.57 22.77
N THR A 96 24.53 -6.14 22.67
CA THR A 96 24.22 -7.26 21.78
C THR A 96 23.17 -6.84 20.76
N PHE A 97 23.15 -7.53 19.62
CA PHE A 97 22.18 -7.32 18.55
C PHE A 97 21.31 -8.56 18.39
N ASP A 98 20.02 -8.35 18.16
CA ASP A 98 19.10 -9.40 17.76
C ASP A 98 19.05 -9.47 16.23
N PRO A 99 19.18 -10.66 15.61
CA PRO A 99 19.06 -10.79 14.17
C PRO A 99 17.61 -10.60 13.73
N ALA A 100 17.41 -9.77 12.72
CA ALA A 100 16.16 -9.61 11.98
C ALA A 100 16.43 -9.83 10.49
N THR A 101 15.38 -10.16 9.72
CA THR A 101 15.50 -10.47 8.30
C THR A 101 14.59 -9.57 7.47
N TYR A 102 14.96 -9.36 6.22
CA TYR A 102 14.13 -8.67 5.23
C TYR A 102 14.13 -9.46 3.91
N ALA A 103 13.03 -9.33 3.17
CA ALA A 103 12.87 -9.86 1.82
C ALA A 103 12.07 -8.86 0.98
N CYS A 104 12.61 -8.49 -0.17
CA CYS A 104 11.96 -7.60 -1.13
C CYS A 104 11.20 -8.42 -2.18
N GLU A 105 9.90 -8.14 -2.30
CA GLU A 105 9.02 -8.71 -3.32
C GLU A 105 8.79 -7.70 -4.45
N GLU A 106 8.72 -8.21 -5.68
CA GLU A 106 8.44 -7.39 -6.86
C GLU A 106 6.92 -7.14 -6.98
N HIS A 107 6.55 -5.91 -7.32
CA HIS A 107 5.16 -5.51 -7.54
C HIS A 107 5.04 -4.71 -8.84
N GLY A 108 4.12 -5.10 -9.71
CA GLY A 108 3.81 -4.42 -10.96
C GLY A 108 2.31 -4.44 -11.24
N ALA A 109 1.86 -3.50 -12.06
CA ALA A 109 0.49 -3.43 -12.56
C ALA A 109 0.55 -3.18 -14.07
N GLU A 110 -0.15 -4.00 -14.84
CA GLU A 110 -0.26 -3.88 -16.29
C GLU A 110 -1.67 -3.39 -16.65
N GLU A 111 -1.73 -2.39 -17.52
CA GLU A 111 -2.98 -1.92 -18.10
C GLU A 111 -2.86 -2.03 -19.64
N PRO A 112 -3.46 -3.05 -20.27
CA PRO A 112 -3.41 -3.22 -21.72
C PRO A 112 -4.32 -2.21 -22.42
N ILE A 113 -3.91 -1.75 -23.59
CA ILE A 113 -4.65 -0.80 -24.43
C ILE A 113 -4.95 -1.47 -25.77
N ASP A 114 -6.19 -1.36 -26.26
CA ASP A 114 -6.57 -1.81 -27.59
C ASP A 114 -6.53 -0.64 -28.59
N ASP A 115 -5.91 -0.86 -29.75
CA ASP A 115 -5.72 0.15 -30.80
C ASP A 115 -7.04 0.62 -31.42
N ARG A 116 -8.06 -0.24 -31.44
CA ARG A 116 -9.38 0.10 -31.96
C ARG A 116 -10.12 1.03 -31.00
N GLU A 117 -10.07 0.72 -29.71
CA GLU A 117 -10.72 1.52 -28.68
C GLU A 117 -10.00 2.85 -28.47
N SER A 118 -8.66 2.87 -28.51
CA SER A 118 -7.89 4.12 -28.44
C SER A 118 -8.27 5.09 -29.56
N GLN A 119 -8.44 4.60 -30.79
CA GLN A 119 -8.90 5.42 -31.92
C GLN A 119 -10.33 5.92 -31.75
N MET A 120 -11.23 5.10 -31.17
CA MET A 120 -12.62 5.49 -30.93
C MET A 120 -12.73 6.55 -29.81
N TYR A 121 -11.82 6.51 -28.84
CA TYR A 121 -11.82 7.40 -27.68
C TYR A 121 -10.83 8.57 -27.78
N ALA A 122 -10.09 8.69 -28.89
CA ALA A 122 -9.07 9.71 -29.10
C ALA A 122 -9.60 11.15 -28.96
N GLU A 123 -10.87 11.39 -29.27
CA GLU A 123 -11.52 12.70 -29.10
C GLU A 123 -11.97 12.98 -27.66
N TYR A 124 -12.03 11.95 -26.80
CA TYR A 124 -12.52 12.05 -25.42
C TYR A 124 -11.39 12.13 -24.39
N PHE A 125 -10.38 11.26 -24.50
CA PHE A 125 -9.24 11.25 -23.60
C PHE A 125 -8.06 10.50 -24.24
N ASP A 126 -6.85 10.84 -23.81
CA ASP A 126 -5.66 10.08 -24.15
C ASP A 126 -5.63 8.77 -23.34
N SER A 127 -5.85 7.65 -24.03
CA SER A 127 -5.89 6.32 -23.42
C SER A 127 -4.54 5.89 -22.83
N GLU A 128 -3.41 6.35 -23.38
CA GLU A 128 -2.08 6.00 -22.87
C GLU A 128 -1.78 6.74 -21.57
N LEU A 129 -2.16 8.02 -21.50
CA LEU A 129 -2.01 8.84 -20.30
C LEU A 129 -2.82 8.26 -19.13
N ILE A 130 -4.08 7.92 -19.37
CA ILE A 130 -4.96 7.39 -18.31
C ILE A 130 -4.51 5.99 -17.86
N SER A 131 -4.12 5.13 -18.79
CA SER A 131 -3.69 3.77 -18.47
C SER A 131 -2.39 3.77 -17.66
N SER A 132 -1.42 4.61 -18.04
CA SER A 132 -0.17 4.77 -17.28
C SER A 132 -0.42 5.34 -15.87
N ALA A 133 -1.28 6.35 -15.74
CA ALA A 133 -1.65 6.92 -14.44
C ALA A 133 -2.33 5.89 -13.53
N ARG A 134 -3.23 5.06 -14.07
CA ARG A 134 -3.92 3.99 -13.33
C ARG A 134 -2.96 2.89 -12.87
N ALA A 135 -2.11 2.40 -13.76
CA ALA A 135 -1.10 1.39 -13.44
C ALA A 135 -0.17 1.88 -12.32
N TYR A 136 0.31 3.13 -12.42
CA TYR A 136 1.16 3.73 -11.41
C TYR A 136 0.44 3.91 -10.06
N ASN A 137 -0.79 4.44 -10.06
CA ASN A 137 -1.57 4.63 -8.83
C ASN A 137 -1.84 3.30 -8.11
N ALA A 138 -2.13 2.22 -8.85
CA ALA A 138 -2.35 0.90 -8.27
C ALA A 138 -1.15 0.40 -7.45
N VAL A 139 0.07 0.57 -7.96
CA VAL A 139 1.30 0.19 -7.24
C VAL A 139 1.48 1.04 -5.98
N LEU A 140 1.28 2.35 -6.06
CA LEU A 140 1.43 3.25 -4.91
C LEU A 140 0.39 2.97 -3.82
N ARG A 141 -0.88 2.79 -4.20
CA ARG A 141 -1.96 2.50 -3.26
C ARG A 141 -1.72 1.18 -2.52
N ASN A 142 -1.26 0.15 -3.24
CA ASN A 142 -0.89 -1.12 -2.62
C ASN A 142 0.33 -0.98 -1.71
N ALA A 143 1.29 -0.10 -2.01
CA ALA A 143 2.39 0.20 -1.11
C ALA A 143 1.91 0.84 0.20
N GLU A 144 0.99 1.82 0.12
CA GLU A 144 0.39 2.45 1.30
C GLU A 144 -0.36 1.43 2.16
N GLN A 145 -1.15 0.55 1.55
CA GLN A 145 -1.87 -0.51 2.26
C GLN A 145 -0.91 -1.48 2.97
N ARG A 146 0.22 -1.84 2.35
CA ARG A 146 1.24 -2.68 2.99
C ARG A 146 1.86 -1.99 4.20
N ALA A 147 2.20 -0.71 4.09
CA ALA A 147 2.71 0.07 5.21
C ALA A 147 1.69 0.15 6.37
N ALA A 148 0.43 0.41 6.05
CA ALA A 148 -0.66 0.43 7.02
C ALA A 148 -0.84 -0.94 7.71
N ASN A 149 -0.79 -2.04 6.96
CA ASN A 149 -0.91 -3.39 7.51
C ASN A 149 0.25 -3.76 8.45
N LEU A 150 1.47 -3.29 8.17
CA LEU A 150 2.64 -3.50 9.03
C LEU A 150 2.53 -2.71 10.34
N ILE A 151 2.09 -1.44 10.24
CA ILE A 151 1.99 -0.54 11.38
C ILE A 151 0.77 -0.91 12.23
N PHE A 152 -0.43 -1.02 11.66
CA PHE A 152 -1.67 -1.24 12.41
C PHE A 152 -1.97 -2.72 12.69
N ASN A 153 -0.93 -3.53 12.92
CA ASN A 153 -1.08 -4.92 13.34
C ASN A 153 -1.18 -5.02 14.88
N ALA A 154 -2.10 -5.85 15.36
CA ALA A 154 -2.30 -6.14 16.78
C ALA A 154 -1.07 -6.75 17.47
N THR A 155 -0.13 -7.35 16.74
CA THR A 155 1.09 -7.96 17.30
C THR A 155 2.29 -7.02 17.34
N THR A 156 2.31 -5.97 16.50
CA THR A 156 3.42 -5.01 16.43
C THR A 156 3.47 -4.13 17.69
N TRP A 157 2.30 -3.81 18.26
CA TRP A 157 2.17 -3.00 19.47
C TRP A 157 1.48 -3.79 20.56
N THR A 158 2.15 -3.99 21.69
CA THR A 158 1.49 -4.52 22.89
C THR A 158 0.54 -3.45 23.42
N LEU A 159 -0.77 -3.69 23.31
CA LEU A 159 -1.82 -2.79 23.81
C LEU A 159 -1.66 -2.56 25.32
N ARG A 160 -1.09 -1.41 25.70
CA ARG A 160 -1.40 -0.82 27.01
C ARG A 160 -2.75 -0.15 26.86
N LEU A 161 -3.80 -0.83 27.33
CA LEU A 161 -5.20 -0.44 27.19
C LEU A 161 -5.50 0.87 27.94
N LEU A 162 -5.17 2.02 27.36
CA LEU A 162 -5.74 3.30 27.75
C LEU A 162 -6.84 3.64 26.73
N ARG A 163 -8.09 3.31 27.05
CA ARG A 163 -9.24 3.77 26.28
C ARG A 163 -9.33 5.28 26.44
N LEU A 164 -8.89 6.03 25.44
CA LEU A 164 -9.25 7.44 25.27
C LEU A 164 -10.67 7.50 24.69
N GLY A 165 -11.63 7.08 25.50
CA GLY A 165 -13.06 7.26 25.30
C GLY A 165 -13.63 7.62 26.66
N SER A 166 -14.03 8.89 26.81
CA SER A 166 -14.58 9.45 28.05
C SER A 166 -15.64 8.54 28.67
N PRO A 167 -15.72 8.41 30.00
CA PRO A 167 -16.81 7.67 30.62
C PRO A 167 -18.10 8.41 30.29
N THR A 168 -18.94 7.83 29.43
CA THR A 168 -20.36 8.18 29.39
C THR A 168 -20.91 7.78 30.75
N VAL A 169 -20.94 8.74 31.67
CA VAL A 169 -21.73 8.68 32.89
C VAL A 169 -23.20 8.67 32.44
N GLY A 170 -23.67 7.49 32.05
CA GLY A 170 -25.09 7.18 31.97
C GLY A 170 -25.64 7.26 33.38
N ARG A 171 -26.33 8.36 33.68
CA ARG A 171 -27.07 8.55 34.93
C ARG A 171 -28.03 7.38 35.13
N PRO A 172 -27.96 6.61 36.22
CA PRO A 172 -29.04 5.69 36.57
C PRO A 172 -30.19 6.50 37.16
N CYS A 173 -31.22 6.80 36.37
CA CYS A 173 -32.47 7.30 36.92
C CYS A 173 -33.66 6.50 36.36
N LYS A 174 -34.18 5.63 37.23
CA LYS A 174 -35.54 5.09 37.32
C LYS A 174 -36.18 4.50 36.05
N GLN A 175 -36.19 3.18 35.99
CA GLN A 175 -37.44 2.46 35.74
C GLN A 175 -37.76 1.66 37.00
N ARG A 176 -38.54 2.30 37.88
CA ARG A 176 -39.28 1.63 38.97
C ARG A 176 -40.70 1.49 38.44
N LEU A 177 -41.14 0.23 38.32
CA LEU A 177 -42.50 -0.30 38.25
C LEU A 177 -43.57 0.57 37.57
#